data_AF-A0A4P2Q5B5-F1
#
_entry.id   AF-A0A4P2Q5B5-F1
#
_cell.length_a   1.000
_cell.length_b   1.000
_cell.length_c   1.000
_cell.angle_alpha   90.00
_cell.angle_beta   90.00
_cell.angle_gamma   90.00
#
_symmetry.space_group_name_H-M   'P 1'
#
loop_
_entity.id
_entity.type
_entity.pdbx_description
1 polymer ?
#
loop_
_entity_poly.entity_id
_entity_poly.type
_entity_poly.pdbx_seq_one_letter_code
_entity_poly.pdbx_strand_id
1 'polypeptide(L)'
;MPSKDQVARELIAEHFAIEPHLQAVYRIVADNEASATEPIKLLEVNAATVATGGVTPFEFAPTQDVPFPTVIAEVTPAEFEALQTDGSKLPKGWRLDRAQRFTRDELAA
;
A
#
# COMPACT_ATOMS: atom_id res chain seq x y z
N MET A 1 -0.51 22.45 -4.29
CA MET A 1 -0.41 21.24 -3.45
C MET A 1 -0.47 20.04 -4.39
N PRO A 2 0.41 19.04 -4.23
CA PRO A 2 0.37 17.83 -5.05
C PRO A 2 -0.97 17.10 -4.83
N SER A 3 -1.43 16.38 -5.85
CA SER A 3 -2.63 15.54 -5.72
C SER A 3 -2.33 14.33 -4.84
N LYS A 4 -3.36 13.74 -4.20
CA LYS A 4 -3.18 12.50 -3.42
C LYS A 4 -2.59 11.37 -4.25
N ASP A 5 -3.00 11.26 -5.52
CA ASP A 5 -2.45 10.27 -6.46
C ASP A 5 -0.97 10.51 -6.75
N GLN A 6 -0.56 11.77 -6.87
CA GLN A 6 0.85 12.12 -7.07
C GLN A 6 1.67 11.76 -5.83
N VAL A 7 1.22 12.17 -4.64
CA VAL A 7 1.91 11.85 -3.37
C VAL A 7 1.97 10.34 -3.15
N ALA A 8 0.91 9.60 -3.44
CA ALA A 8 0.91 8.14 -3.30
C ALA A 8 1.94 7.49 -4.23
N ARG A 9 2.07 7.95 -5.49
CA ARG A 9 3.08 7.44 -6.43
C ARG A 9 4.51 7.75 -6.00
N GLU A 10 4.75 8.97 -5.53
CA GLU A 10 6.06 9.38 -4.98
C GLU A 10 6.43 8.53 -3.76
N LEU A 11 5.50 8.34 -2.82
CA LEU A 11 5.68 7.50 -1.64
C LEU A 11 5.99 6.04 -2.01
N ILE A 12 5.25 5.47 -2.97
CA ILE A 12 5.49 4.10 -3.46
C ILE A 12 6.88 3.98 -4.10
N ALA A 13 7.29 4.98 -4.90
CA ALA A 13 8.62 4.99 -5.51
C ALA A 13 9.74 5.04 -4.45
N GLU A 14 9.55 5.81 -3.37
CA GLU A 14 10.48 5.84 -2.23
C GLU A 14 10.60 4.47 -1.55
N HIS A 15 9.49 3.77 -1.30
CA HIS A 15 9.51 2.43 -0.70
C HIS A 15 10.29 1.45 -1.58
N PHE A 16 10.06 1.44 -2.90
CA PHE A 16 10.89 0.63 -3.80
C PHE A 16 12.37 1.04 -3.77
N ALA A 17 12.70 2.32 -3.61
CA ALA A 17 14.09 2.77 -3.57
C ALA A 17 14.84 2.26 -2.32
N ILE A 18 14.17 2.18 -1.17
CA ILE A 18 14.79 1.77 0.10
C ILE A 18 14.65 0.28 0.40
N GLU A 19 13.66 -0.40 -0.18
CA GLU A 19 13.35 -1.81 0.09
C GLU A 19 13.75 -2.74 -1.08
N PRO A 20 14.88 -3.46 -1.00
CA PRO A 20 15.34 -4.29 -2.11
C PRO A 20 14.44 -5.51 -2.38
N HIS A 21 13.72 -5.96 -1.35
CA HIS A 21 12.89 -7.17 -1.39
C HIS A 21 11.39 -6.90 -1.57
N LEU A 22 11.01 -5.62 -1.74
CA LEU A 22 9.65 -5.22 -2.10
C LEU A 22 9.36 -5.62 -3.55
N GLN A 23 8.40 -6.55 -3.72
CA GLN A 23 8.04 -7.12 -5.02
C GLN A 23 6.93 -6.34 -5.69
N ALA A 24 5.95 -5.88 -4.91
CA ALA A 24 4.81 -5.13 -5.41
C ALA A 24 4.21 -4.27 -4.29
N VAL A 25 3.60 -3.15 -4.69
CA VAL A 25 2.73 -2.36 -3.82
C VAL A 25 1.34 -2.31 -4.44
N TYR A 26 0.33 -2.55 -3.61
CA TYR A 26 -1.07 -2.43 -3.98
C TYR A 26 -1.66 -1.22 -3.26
N ARG A 27 -1.93 -0.16 -4.01
CA ARG A 27 -2.65 1.00 -3.48
C ARG A 27 -4.15 0.68 -3.45
N ILE A 28 -4.72 0.71 -2.25
CA ILE A 28 -6.15 0.48 -2.04
C ILE A 28 -6.91 1.80 -2.14
N VAL A 29 -7.66 1.98 -3.23
CA VAL A 29 -8.44 3.19 -3.48
C VAL A 29 -9.85 3.07 -2.89
N ALA A 30 -10.24 4.02 -2.04
CA ALA A 30 -11.56 4.06 -1.44
C ALA A 30 -12.62 4.67 -2.38
N ASP A 31 -13.91 4.44 -2.10
CA ASP A 31 -15.00 5.14 -2.81
C ASP A 31 -14.96 6.67 -2.55
N ASN A 32 -14.45 7.10 -1.37
CA ASN A 32 -14.29 8.49 -0.95
C ASN A 32 -12.83 8.98 -1.03
N GLU A 33 -12.00 8.43 -1.93
CA GLU A 33 -10.56 8.73 -2.04
C GLU A 33 -10.23 10.24 -2.12
N ALA A 34 -11.13 11.05 -2.70
CA ALA A 34 -10.96 12.50 -2.80
C ALA A 34 -10.97 13.23 -1.43
N SER A 35 -11.46 12.60 -0.36
CA SER A 35 -11.49 13.20 0.97
C SER A 35 -10.07 13.39 1.52
N ALA A 36 -9.74 14.57 2.06
CA ALA A 36 -8.45 14.81 2.70
C ALA A 36 -8.22 13.94 3.95
N THR A 37 -9.29 13.44 4.59
CA THR A 37 -9.22 12.57 5.76
C THR A 37 -9.14 11.09 5.40
N GLU A 38 -9.38 10.72 4.14
CA GLU A 38 -9.20 9.34 3.69
C GLU A 38 -7.70 9.06 3.55
N PRO A 39 -7.15 8.04 4.23
CA PRO A 39 -5.72 7.78 4.15
C PRO A 39 -5.29 7.24 2.79
N ILE A 40 -4.04 7.52 2.41
CA ILE A 40 -3.35 6.71 1.40
C ILE A 40 -3.15 5.32 2.01
N LYS A 41 -3.67 4.28 1.36
CA LYS A 41 -3.57 2.89 1.85
C LYS A 41 -2.69 2.07 0.93
N LEU A 42 -1.63 1.50 1.47
CA LEU A 42 -0.67 0.66 0.74
C LEU A 42 -0.61 -0.73 1.38
N LEU A 43 -0.77 -1.76 0.55
CA LEU A 43 -0.41 -3.14 0.90
C LEU A 43 0.87 -3.50 0.17
N GLU A 44 1.92 -3.78 0.93
CA GLU A 44 3.27 -4.03 0.44
C GLU A 44 3.58 -5.51 0.49
N VAL A 45 3.96 -6.08 -0.66
CA VAL A 45 4.37 -7.48 -0.77
C VAL A 45 5.89 -7.52 -0.72
N ASN A 46 6.43 -7.82 0.45
CA ASN A 46 7.86 -7.76 0.72
C ASN A 46 8.39 -9.13 1.15
N ALA A 47 9.38 -9.67 0.43
CA ALA A 47 9.94 -10.99 0.72
C ALA A 47 10.84 -11.02 1.97
N ALA A 48 11.25 -9.85 2.48
CA ALA A 48 12.04 -9.72 3.70
C ALA A 48 11.20 -9.46 4.96
N THR A 49 9.89 -9.23 4.83
CA THR A 49 9.01 -9.03 5.98
C THR A 49 8.72 -10.35 6.71
N VAL A 50 8.30 -10.26 7.97
CA VAL A 50 7.97 -11.42 8.80
C VAL A 50 6.48 -11.72 8.67
N ALA A 51 6.14 -12.96 8.29
CA ALA A 51 4.75 -13.39 8.26
C ALA A 51 4.11 -13.27 9.64
N THR A 52 2.97 -12.57 9.72
CA THR A 52 2.22 -12.36 10.96
C THR A 52 0.96 -13.23 11.02
N GLY A 53 0.58 -13.86 9.90
CA GLY A 53 -0.64 -14.65 9.77
C GLY A 53 -1.87 -13.81 9.37
N GLY A 54 -1.70 -12.51 9.15
CA GLY A 54 -2.74 -11.56 8.75
C GLY A 54 -2.16 -10.24 8.24
N VAL A 55 -3.03 -9.25 8.02
CA VAL A 55 -2.62 -7.91 7.57
C VAL A 55 -2.68 -6.96 8.76
N THR A 56 -1.52 -6.52 9.23
CA THR A 56 -1.42 -5.56 10.34
C THR A 56 -1.10 -4.17 9.80
N PRO A 57 -2.04 -3.21 9.85
CA PRO A 57 -1.80 -1.85 9.37
C PRO A 57 -1.01 -1.01 10.37
N PHE A 58 -0.11 -0.18 9.84
CA PHE A 58 0.62 0.87 10.54
C PHE A 58 0.10 2.22 10.08
N GLU A 59 -0.32 3.07 11.03
CA GLU A 59 -0.86 4.39 10.74
C GLU A 59 0.21 5.47 10.91
N PHE A 60 0.29 6.36 9.93
CA PHE A 60 1.21 7.48 9.89
C PHE A 60 0.42 8.79 9.79
N ALA A 61 0.77 9.73 10.67
CA ALA A 61 0.20 11.07 10.62
C ALA A 61 0.74 11.84 9.38
N PRO A 62 -0.04 12.79 8.83
CA PRO A 62 0.44 13.66 7.76
C PRO A 62 1.74 14.38 8.14
N THR A 63 2.64 14.51 7.18
CA THR A 63 3.88 15.29 7.28
C THR A 63 3.88 16.42 6.25
N GLN A 64 4.96 17.22 6.22
CA GLN A 64 5.10 18.26 5.21
C GLN A 64 5.21 17.66 3.79
N ASP A 65 5.93 16.54 3.66
CA ASP A 65 6.19 15.88 2.36
C ASP A 65 5.04 14.95 1.95
N VAL A 66 4.36 14.34 2.93
CA VAL A 66 3.18 13.48 2.73
C VAL A 66 1.98 14.12 3.46
N PRO A 67 1.25 15.07 2.84
CA PRO A 67 0.21 15.86 3.50
C PRO A 67 -1.12 15.11 3.70
N PHE A 68 -1.11 13.78 3.60
CA PHE A 68 -2.28 12.91 3.79
C PHE A 68 -1.99 11.89 4.88
N PRO A 69 -2.99 11.49 5.69
CA PRO A 69 -2.84 10.33 6.55
C PRO A 69 -2.45 9.13 5.70
N THR A 70 -1.60 8.25 6.20
CA THR A 70 -1.14 7.09 5.45
C THR A 70 -1.28 5.84 6.30
N VAL A 71 -1.71 4.74 5.69
CA VAL A 71 -1.79 3.44 6.32
C VAL A 71 -1.07 2.44 5.44
N ILE A 72 -0.05 1.80 5.98
CA ILE A 72 0.77 0.81 5.26
C ILE A 72 0.65 -0.52 5.99
N ALA A 73 0.52 -1.60 5.25
CA ALA A 73 0.64 -2.94 5.80
C ALA A 73 1.56 -3.76 4.92
N GLU A 74 2.43 -4.55 5.53
CA GLU A 74 3.32 -5.47 4.84
C GLU A 74 2.83 -6.91 4.97
N VAL A 75 3.01 -7.68 3.90
CA VAL A 75 2.77 -9.12 3.86
C VAL A 75 3.85 -9.83 3.07
N THR A 76 4.10 -11.08 3.43
CA THR A 76 4.94 -11.96 2.62
C THR A 76 4.23 -12.31 1.29
N PRO A 77 4.97 -12.73 0.24
CA PRO A 77 4.35 -13.21 -0.99
C PRO A 77 3.32 -14.34 -0.78
N ALA A 78 3.61 -15.28 0.15
CA ALA A 78 2.70 -16.37 0.47
C ALA A 78 1.41 -15.90 1.17
N GLU A 79 1.51 -14.91 2.07
CA GLU A 79 0.32 -14.30 2.66
C GLU A 79 -0.51 -13.54 1.61
N PHE A 80 0.15 -12.85 0.69
CA PHE A 80 -0.53 -12.17 -0.40
C PHE A 80 -1.29 -13.14 -1.33
N GLU A 81 -0.70 -14.28 -1.69
CA GLU A 81 -1.38 -15.35 -2.44
C GLU A 81 -2.64 -15.85 -1.71
N ALA A 82 -2.53 -16.06 -0.39
CA ALA A 82 -3.68 -16.43 0.43
C ALA A 82 -4.77 -15.35 0.43
N LEU A 83 -4.40 -14.07 0.53
CA LEU A 83 -5.34 -12.93 0.51
C LEU A 83 -6.06 -12.76 -0.83
N GLN A 84 -5.40 -13.09 -1.94
CA GLN A 84 -6.04 -13.08 -3.27
C GLN A 84 -7.13 -14.15 -3.39
N THR A 85 -6.97 -15.27 -2.68
CA THR A 85 -7.96 -16.36 -2.65
C THR A 85 -9.06 -16.10 -1.62
N ASP A 86 -8.68 -15.58 -0.45
CA ASP A 86 -9.56 -15.25 0.65
C ASP A 86 -9.21 -13.88 1.26
N GLY A 87 -9.99 -12.87 0.88
CA GLY A 87 -9.85 -11.51 1.39
C GLY A 87 -10.36 -11.31 2.83
N SER A 88 -10.83 -12.34 3.54
CA SER A 88 -11.40 -12.23 4.89
C SER A 88 -10.44 -11.63 5.93
N LYS A 89 -9.14 -11.73 5.67
CA LYS A 89 -8.07 -11.21 6.52
C LYS A 89 -7.64 -9.77 6.20
N LEU A 90 -8.22 -9.16 5.16
CA LEU A 90 -7.95 -7.75 4.84
C LEU A 90 -8.59 -6.83 5.90
N PRO A 91 -7.98 -5.68 6.19
CA PRO A 91 -8.60 -4.68 7.06
C PRO A 91 -9.94 -4.23 6.50
N LYS A 92 -10.84 -3.79 7.39
CA LYS A 92 -12.18 -3.35 6.98
C LYS A 92 -12.09 -2.24 5.93
N GLY A 93 -12.81 -2.43 4.82
CA GLY A 93 -12.83 -1.47 3.72
C GLY A 93 -11.68 -1.61 2.72
N TRP A 94 -10.75 -2.55 2.94
CA TRP A 94 -9.70 -2.85 1.97
C TRP A 94 -10.20 -3.84 0.92
N ARG A 95 -9.84 -3.56 -0.34
CA ARG A 95 -10.37 -4.26 -1.52
C ARG A 95 -9.28 -4.43 -2.57
N LEU A 96 -8.81 -5.66 -2.76
CA LEU A 96 -7.78 -5.97 -3.76
C LEU A 96 -8.32 -5.91 -5.20
N ASP A 97 -9.61 -6.17 -5.41
CA ASP A 97 -10.25 -6.16 -6.74
C ASP A 97 -10.28 -4.77 -7.40
N ARG A 98 -10.08 -3.71 -6.61
CA ARG A 98 -10.00 -2.31 -7.06
C ARG A 98 -8.63 -1.69 -6.82
N ALA A 99 -7.67 -2.47 -6.34
CA ALA A 99 -6.35 -1.96 -6.01
C ALA A 99 -5.57 -1.63 -7.29
N GLN A 100 -4.79 -0.56 -7.22
CA GLN A 100 -3.81 -0.23 -8.25
C GLN A 100 -2.51 -0.94 -7.88
N ARG A 101 -2.04 -1.83 -8.76
CA ARG A 101 -0.77 -2.54 -8.57
C ARG A 101 0.37 -1.72 -9.14
N PHE A 102 1.49 -1.72 -8.41
CA PHE A 102 2.75 -1.12 -8.83
C PHE A 102 3.88 -2.13 -8.61
N THR A 103 4.79 -2.21 -9.57
CA THR A 103 6.05 -2.93 -9.50
C THR A 103 7.21 -2.01 -9.85
N ARG A 104 8.44 -2.42 -9.49
CA ARG A 104 9.65 -1.63 -9.76
C ARG A 104 9.81 -1.32 -11.26
N ASP A 105 9.51 -2.28 -12.13
CA ASP A 105 9.66 -2.12 -13.58
C ASP A 105 8.63 -1.13 -14.16
N GLU A 106 7.41 -1.08 -13.60
CA GLU A 106 6.34 -0.18 -14.04
C GLU A 106 6.56 1.28 -13.63
N LEU A 107 7.36 1.53 -12.59
CA LEU A 107 7.70 2.88 -12.12
C LEU A 107 8.96 3.45 -12.78
N ALA A 108 9.77 2.60 -13.40
CA ALA A 108 10.97 3.00 -14.14
C ALA A 108 10.70 3.32 -15.62
N ALA A 109 9.50 3.01 -16.12
CA ALA A 109 9.06 3.21 -17.50
C ALA A 109 8.33 4.55 -17.68
#